data_AF-A0A3Q3VZS0-F1
#
_entry.id   AF-A0A3Q3VZS0-F1
#
_cell.length_a   1.000
_cell.length_b   1.000
_cell.length_c   1.000
_cell.angle_alpha   90.00
_cell.angle_beta   90.00
_cell.angle_gamma   90.00
#
_symmetry.space_group_name_H-M   'P 1'
#
loop_
_entity.id
_entity.type
_entity.pdbx_description
1 polymer ?
#
loop_
_entity_poly.entity_id
_entity_poly.type
_entity_poly.pdbx_seq_one_letter_code
_entity_poly.pdbx_strand_id
1 'polypeptide(L)'
;MESRRRTSRCGPSVFSCVLLLCLQPKFSLAGDCPADGRTWVPFKDKCYYFVHGEEDKIKRYTFDRAKSLCQGFELLTVQSAEENDFVIKYSPEVWKGNVNVWLGMYYDTNSDNMRWFGEDPVQFTKWEDSTSQSNLVPLDICVTLHSSTGKWENVSCLNDVENGVVCEASRKPSALLSTLVILSVVAIMGISAVIWFLQQKHNHGSSIFTAFEYHPPFRVLETDQSCLVEAEETDYAA
;
A
#
# COMPACT_ATOMS: atom_id res chain seq x y z
N MET A 1 59.75 -7.54 32.42
CA MET A 1 58.32 -7.86 32.61
C MET A 1 57.54 -6.95 31.68
N GLU A 2 57.17 -7.42 30.49
CA GLU A 2 56.43 -6.62 29.51
C GLU A 2 55.05 -7.28 29.31
N SER A 3 54.00 -6.56 29.71
CA SER A 3 52.63 -7.07 29.78
C SER A 3 51.96 -7.06 28.39
N ARG A 4 51.57 -8.23 27.90
CA ARG A 4 50.92 -8.43 26.61
C ARG A 4 49.44 -8.04 26.70
N ARG A 5 49.09 -6.80 26.29
CA ARG A 5 47.69 -6.34 26.17
C ARG A 5 46.98 -7.07 25.02
N ARG A 6 45.98 -7.89 25.37
CA ARG A 6 45.00 -8.46 24.44
C ARG A 6 44.02 -7.36 24.02
N THR A 7 44.03 -6.95 22.76
CA THR A 7 43.03 -6.05 22.20
C THR A 7 41.74 -6.83 21.90
N SER A 8 40.71 -6.62 22.72
CA SER A 8 39.35 -7.08 22.45
C SER A 8 38.78 -6.25 21.29
N ARG A 9 38.60 -6.88 20.13
CA ARG A 9 37.80 -6.31 19.04
C ARG A 9 36.33 -6.36 19.46
N CYS A 10 35.77 -5.24 19.91
CA CYS A 10 34.33 -5.07 19.94
C CYS A 10 33.82 -5.13 18.50
N GLY A 11 33.02 -6.16 18.17
CA GLY A 11 32.22 -6.16 16.96
C GLY A 11 31.21 -5.01 17.00
N PRO A 12 30.73 -4.52 15.84
CA PRO A 12 29.78 -3.42 15.80
C PRO A 12 28.51 -3.82 16.55
N SER A 13 28.14 -2.99 17.52
CA SER A 13 26.93 -3.12 18.33
C SER A 13 25.69 -3.14 17.43
N VAL A 14 24.76 -4.05 17.72
CA VAL A 14 23.45 -4.21 17.05
C VAL A 14 22.68 -2.88 17.02
N PHE A 15 22.93 -1.98 17.98
CA PHE A 15 22.36 -0.63 18.02
C PHE A 15 22.74 0.25 16.82
N SER A 16 23.90 0.02 16.20
CA SER A 16 24.32 0.76 15.01
C SER A 16 23.54 0.37 13.75
N CYS A 17 23.02 -0.86 13.68
CA CYS A 17 22.16 -1.29 12.56
C CYS A 17 20.73 -0.72 12.68
N VAL A 18 20.23 -0.51 13.90
CA VAL A 18 18.90 0.06 14.13
C VAL A 18 18.84 1.53 13.70
N LEU A 19 19.93 2.29 13.91
CA LEU A 19 19.99 3.69 13.50
C LEU A 19 20.02 3.88 11.96
N LEU A 20 20.61 2.92 11.22
CA LEU A 20 20.66 2.93 9.75
C LEU A 20 19.32 2.57 9.11
N LEU A 21 18.43 1.87 9.81
CA LEU A 21 17.07 1.57 9.34
C LEU A 21 16.11 2.76 9.46
N CYS A 22 16.45 3.80 10.24
CA CYS A 22 15.62 5.00 10.37
C CYS A 22 15.85 6.05 9.26
N LEU A 23 16.80 5.82 8.36
CA LEU A 23 17.08 6.68 7.19
C LEU A 23 16.26 6.28 5.95
N GLN A 24 15.26 5.40 6.10
CA GLN A 24 14.33 5.15 5.01
C GLN A 24 13.62 6.47 4.66
N PRO A 25 13.57 6.86 3.37
CA PRO A 25 12.70 7.94 2.96
C PRO A 25 11.29 7.54 3.42
N LYS A 26 10.51 8.50 3.93
CA LYS A 26 9.11 8.28 4.25
C LYS A 26 8.42 7.79 2.98
N PHE A 27 8.39 6.49 2.75
CA PHE A 27 7.72 5.88 1.62
C PHE A 27 6.25 6.12 1.90
N SER A 28 5.68 7.06 1.16
CA SER A 28 4.25 7.31 1.22
C SER A 28 3.55 6.00 0.85
N LEU A 29 2.72 5.48 1.76
CA LEU A 29 1.86 4.33 1.48
C LEU A 29 0.82 4.63 0.38
N ALA A 30 0.71 5.89 -0.03
CA ALA A 30 -0.15 6.29 -1.12
C ALA A 30 0.52 5.91 -2.45
N GLY A 31 -0.19 5.17 -3.29
CA GLY A 31 0.32 4.58 -4.54
C GLY A 31 0.96 5.58 -5.52
N ASP A 32 1.52 5.08 -6.62
CA ASP A 32 2.14 5.91 -7.65
C ASP A 32 1.12 6.36 -8.71
N CYS A 33 1.31 7.56 -9.24
CA CYS A 33 0.57 8.04 -10.41
C CYS A 33 1.08 7.39 -11.70
N PRO A 34 0.26 7.36 -12.77
CA PRO A 34 0.70 6.79 -14.05
C PRO A 34 1.97 7.45 -14.58
N ALA A 35 2.93 6.65 -15.04
CA ALA A 35 4.17 7.10 -15.64
C ALA A 35 4.11 7.00 -17.18
N ASP A 36 3.11 7.66 -17.78
CA ASP A 36 2.80 7.62 -19.22
C ASP A 36 3.34 8.83 -20.01
N GLY A 37 4.26 9.59 -19.39
CA GLY A 37 4.82 10.82 -19.96
C GLY A 37 4.00 12.08 -19.68
N ARG A 38 2.83 11.96 -19.03
CA ARG A 38 2.04 13.10 -18.56
C ARG A 38 2.51 13.54 -17.16
N THR A 39 2.36 14.83 -16.87
CA THR A 39 2.66 15.39 -15.54
C THR A 39 1.44 15.25 -14.63
N TRP A 40 1.30 14.09 -14.00
CA TRP A 40 0.21 13.84 -13.04
C TRP A 40 0.47 14.52 -11.69
N VAL A 41 -0.58 15.08 -11.12
CA VAL A 41 -0.58 15.77 -9.83
C VAL A 41 -1.27 14.88 -8.80
N PRO A 42 -0.56 14.34 -7.80
CA PRO A 42 -1.17 13.49 -6.79
C PRO A 42 -1.98 14.33 -5.79
N PHE A 43 -3.21 13.93 -5.51
CA PHE A 43 -4.00 14.48 -4.42
C PHE A 43 -4.84 13.36 -3.78
N LYS A 44 -4.62 13.14 -2.47
CA LYS A 44 -5.15 11.97 -1.73
C LYS A 44 -4.82 10.66 -2.46
N ASP A 45 -5.81 9.84 -2.75
CA ASP A 45 -5.77 8.52 -3.38
C ASP A 45 -5.94 8.57 -4.91
N LYS A 46 -6.03 9.77 -5.50
CA LYS A 46 -6.15 9.99 -6.94
C LYS A 46 -4.96 10.78 -7.51
N CYS A 47 -4.88 10.75 -8.83
CA CYS A 47 -3.94 11.48 -9.65
C CYS A 47 -4.70 12.30 -10.69
N TYR A 48 -4.29 13.55 -10.88
CA TYR A 48 -5.00 14.49 -11.76
C TYR A 48 -4.06 14.99 -12.84
N TYR A 49 -4.51 14.95 -14.09
CA TYR A 49 -3.79 15.49 -15.23
C TYR A 49 -4.57 16.67 -15.80
N PHE A 50 -4.05 17.87 -15.59
CA PHE A 50 -4.59 19.10 -16.16
C PHE A 50 -4.10 19.20 -17.60
N VAL A 51 -4.99 19.05 -18.57
CA VAL A 51 -4.61 19.10 -19.97
C VAL A 51 -4.15 20.51 -20.30
N HIS A 52 -2.92 20.64 -20.79
CA HIS A 52 -2.34 21.89 -21.24
C HIS A 52 -1.63 21.71 -22.58
N GLY A 53 -1.40 22.82 -23.30
CA GLY A 53 -0.63 22.83 -24.54
C GLY A 53 0.88 22.90 -24.32
N GLU A 54 1.61 23.16 -25.41
CA GLU A 54 2.97 23.71 -25.34
C GLU A 54 2.96 25.04 -24.56
N GLU A 55 4.12 25.39 -24.00
CA GLU A 55 4.27 26.39 -22.93
C GLU A 55 3.50 27.70 -23.20
N ASP A 56 2.80 28.15 -22.16
CA ASP A 56 2.09 29.44 -22.03
C ASP A 56 0.78 29.65 -22.82
N LYS A 57 0.19 28.61 -23.42
CA LYS A 57 -1.15 28.71 -24.04
C LYS A 57 -2.21 27.88 -23.31
N ILE A 58 -3.22 28.57 -22.79
CA ILE A 58 -4.47 27.96 -22.34
C ILE A 58 -5.10 27.23 -23.52
N LYS A 59 -5.31 25.92 -23.38
CA LYS A 59 -6.13 25.15 -24.31
C LYS A 59 -7.45 24.82 -23.64
N ARG A 60 -8.52 25.20 -24.31
CA ARG A 60 -9.89 24.85 -23.96
C ARG A 60 -10.37 23.85 -25.00
N TYR A 61 -11.30 23.00 -24.62
CA TYR A 61 -11.82 21.97 -25.49
C TYR A 61 -13.33 21.83 -25.32
N THR A 62 -14.02 21.44 -26.38
CA THR A 62 -15.41 20.99 -26.30
C THR A 62 -15.51 19.75 -25.41
N PHE A 63 -16.70 19.48 -24.88
CA PHE A 63 -16.92 18.34 -23.99
C PHE A 63 -16.61 16.99 -24.64
N ASP A 64 -16.97 16.80 -25.91
CA ASP A 64 -16.63 15.57 -26.64
C ASP A 64 -15.12 15.38 -26.81
N ARG A 65 -14.39 16.49 -27.02
CA ARG A 65 -12.94 16.45 -27.07
C ARG A 65 -12.35 16.18 -25.68
N ALA A 66 -12.94 16.70 -24.61
CA ALA A 66 -12.55 16.40 -23.23
C ALA A 66 -12.65 14.91 -22.92
N LYS A 67 -13.78 14.27 -23.25
CA LYS A 67 -13.97 12.81 -23.12
C LYS A 67 -12.89 12.03 -23.87
N SER A 68 -12.58 12.47 -25.09
CA SER A 68 -11.55 11.83 -25.92
C SER A 68 -10.14 11.96 -25.34
N LEU A 69 -9.81 13.11 -24.74
CA LEU A 69 -8.49 13.36 -24.12
C LEU A 69 -8.26 12.51 -22.86
N CYS A 70 -9.33 12.24 -22.11
CA CYS A 70 -9.29 11.39 -20.93
C CYS A 70 -9.58 9.91 -21.24
N GLN A 71 -9.57 9.49 -22.51
CA GLN A 71 -9.78 8.08 -22.86
C GLN A 71 -8.71 7.19 -22.21
N GLY A 72 -9.14 6.11 -21.55
CA GLY A 72 -8.28 5.22 -20.74
C GLY A 72 -8.10 5.68 -19.28
N PHE A 73 -8.68 6.83 -18.94
CA PHE A 73 -8.78 7.42 -17.61
C PHE A 73 -10.22 7.93 -17.41
N GLU A 74 -10.46 8.73 -16.39
CA GLU A 74 -11.76 9.34 -16.14
C GLU A 74 -11.70 10.86 -16.31
N LEU A 75 -12.81 11.48 -16.72
CA LEU A 75 -12.95 12.93 -16.68
C LEU A 75 -13.25 13.33 -15.23
N LEU A 76 -12.75 14.50 -14.80
CA LEU A 76 -12.78 14.96 -13.41
C LEU A 76 -14.11 14.67 -12.69
N THR A 77 -14.02 13.90 -11.60
CA THR A 77 -15.09 13.77 -10.61
C THR A 77 -14.74 14.59 -9.38
N VAL A 78 -15.74 14.96 -8.60
CA VAL A 78 -15.54 15.73 -7.36
C VAL A 78 -16.41 15.14 -6.26
N GLN A 79 -15.78 14.41 -5.35
CA GLN A 79 -16.41 13.65 -4.29
C GLN A 79 -16.28 14.32 -2.92
N SER A 80 -15.50 15.41 -2.80
CA SER A 80 -15.41 16.16 -1.55
C SER A 80 -15.13 17.66 -1.75
N ALA A 81 -15.40 18.45 -0.72
CA ALA A 81 -15.08 19.87 -0.72
C ALA A 81 -13.58 20.14 -0.88
N GLU A 82 -12.72 19.30 -0.28
CA GLU A 82 -11.27 19.47 -0.41
C GLU A 82 -10.76 19.14 -1.82
N GLU A 83 -11.40 18.18 -2.51
CA GLU A 83 -11.11 17.87 -3.92
C GLU A 83 -11.52 19.03 -4.84
N ASN A 84 -12.71 19.59 -4.60
CA ASN A 84 -13.16 20.80 -5.30
C ASN A 84 -12.18 21.96 -5.11
N ASP A 85 -11.75 22.20 -3.87
CA ASP A 85 -10.84 23.28 -3.51
C ASP A 85 -9.41 23.05 -4.06
N PHE A 86 -8.97 21.80 -4.13
CA PHE A 86 -7.72 21.42 -4.78
C PHE A 86 -7.73 21.78 -6.27
N VAL A 87 -8.79 21.39 -7.00
CA VAL A 87 -8.89 21.66 -8.45
C VAL A 87 -8.85 23.16 -8.73
N ILE A 88 -9.66 23.96 -8.03
CA ILE A 88 -9.70 25.42 -8.27
C ILE A 88 -8.38 26.10 -7.92
N LYS A 89 -7.69 25.64 -6.88
CA LYS A 89 -6.42 26.21 -6.44
C LYS A 89 -5.29 25.88 -7.41
N TYR A 90 -5.26 24.67 -7.95
CA TYR A 90 -4.20 24.21 -8.84
C TYR A 90 -4.38 24.67 -10.30
N SER A 91 -5.63 24.80 -10.77
CA SER A 91 -5.97 25.27 -12.12
C SER A 91 -5.18 26.50 -12.60
N PRO A 92 -5.08 27.62 -11.84
CA PRO A 92 -4.34 28.80 -12.27
C PRO A 92 -2.81 28.59 -12.33
N GLU A 93 -2.26 27.61 -11.62
CA GLU A 93 -0.84 27.26 -11.71
C GLU A 93 -0.49 26.72 -13.09
N VAL A 94 -1.42 25.97 -13.70
CA VAL A 94 -1.30 25.34 -15.02
C VAL A 94 -1.71 26.28 -16.16
N TRP A 95 -2.88 26.90 -16.06
CA TRP A 95 -3.45 27.69 -17.17
C TRP A 95 -3.19 29.20 -17.07
N LYS A 96 -2.53 29.70 -16.01
CA LYS A 96 -2.22 31.14 -15.86
C LYS A 96 -3.46 32.05 -16.04
N GLY A 97 -4.60 31.62 -15.51
CA GLY A 97 -5.87 32.34 -15.59
C GLY A 97 -7.04 31.54 -15.03
N ASN A 98 -8.22 32.15 -15.02
CA ASN A 98 -9.45 31.49 -14.59
C ASN A 98 -10.10 30.79 -15.78
N VAL A 99 -10.07 29.45 -15.77
CA VAL A 99 -10.61 28.61 -16.83
C VAL A 99 -11.53 27.59 -16.21
N ASN A 100 -12.83 27.75 -16.43
CA ASN A 100 -13.83 26.77 -16.00
C ASN A 100 -13.44 25.36 -16.47
N VAL A 101 -13.82 24.34 -15.71
CA VAL A 101 -13.37 22.97 -15.92
C VAL A 101 -14.56 22.07 -16.20
N TRP A 102 -14.46 21.23 -17.22
CA TRP A 102 -15.46 20.19 -17.45
C TRP A 102 -15.47 19.18 -16.31
N LEU A 103 -16.66 18.89 -15.79
CA LEU A 103 -16.89 17.76 -14.89
C LEU A 103 -17.32 16.54 -15.70
N GLY A 104 -16.90 15.36 -15.24
CA GLY A 104 -17.26 14.05 -15.78
C GLY A 104 -18.69 13.63 -15.50
N MET A 105 -19.66 14.54 -15.60
CA MET A 105 -21.08 14.28 -15.35
C MET A 105 -21.86 14.14 -16.65
N TYR A 106 -22.93 13.34 -16.60
CA TYR A 106 -23.99 13.31 -17.59
C TYR A 106 -25.34 13.26 -16.91
N TYR A 107 -26.37 13.67 -17.64
CA TYR A 107 -27.75 13.57 -17.19
C TYR A 107 -28.34 12.20 -17.53
N ASP A 108 -28.74 11.43 -16.52
CA ASP A 108 -29.41 10.14 -16.68
C ASP A 108 -30.92 10.34 -16.76
N THR A 109 -31.46 10.24 -17.98
CA THR A 109 -32.90 10.37 -18.25
C THR A 109 -33.79 9.33 -17.54
N ASN A 110 -33.23 8.19 -17.10
CA ASN A 110 -34.02 7.18 -16.39
C ASN A 110 -34.23 7.55 -14.92
N SER A 111 -33.22 8.18 -14.31
CA SER A 111 -33.23 8.55 -12.89
C SER A 111 -33.43 10.05 -12.65
N ASP A 112 -33.63 10.82 -13.73
CA ASP A 112 -33.91 12.26 -13.73
C ASP A 112 -32.84 13.08 -12.96
N ASN A 113 -31.58 12.61 -12.98
CA ASN A 113 -30.51 13.19 -12.17
C ASN A 113 -29.15 13.21 -12.89
N MET A 114 -28.21 13.97 -12.31
CA MET A 114 -26.82 13.99 -12.77
C MET A 114 -26.03 12.83 -12.16
N ARG A 115 -25.24 12.16 -12.98
CA ARG A 115 -24.36 11.04 -12.59
C ARG A 115 -22.95 11.25 -13.12
N TRP A 116 -21.96 10.71 -12.40
CA TRP A 116 -20.60 10.59 -12.93
C TRP A 116 -20.57 9.56 -14.06
N PHE A 117 -19.68 9.74 -15.06
CA PHE A 117 -19.46 8.74 -16.10
C PHE A 117 -18.89 7.42 -15.57
N GLY A 118 -18.18 7.47 -14.44
CA GLY A 118 -17.73 6.29 -13.72
C GLY A 118 -18.88 5.58 -12.98
N GLU A 119 -18.54 4.56 -12.21
CA GLU A 119 -19.53 3.84 -11.38
C GLU A 119 -19.79 4.53 -10.05
N ASP A 120 -19.04 5.59 -9.74
CA ASP A 120 -19.14 6.25 -8.45
C ASP A 120 -20.48 7.00 -8.28
N PRO A 121 -21.10 6.91 -7.10
CA PRO A 121 -22.25 7.73 -6.77
C PRO A 121 -21.86 9.21 -6.60
N VAL A 122 -22.79 10.11 -6.87
CA VAL A 122 -22.63 11.54 -6.57
C VAL A 122 -22.88 11.74 -5.07
N GLN A 123 -21.82 11.92 -4.28
CA GLN A 123 -21.92 12.13 -2.83
C GLN A 123 -21.76 13.59 -2.42
N PHE A 124 -21.13 14.39 -3.29
CA PHE A 124 -20.86 15.80 -3.08
C PHE A 124 -21.35 16.60 -4.28
N THR A 125 -21.93 17.77 -4.01
CA THR A 125 -22.34 18.71 -5.04
C THR A 125 -22.14 20.13 -4.54
N LYS A 126 -21.77 21.04 -5.45
CA LYS A 126 -21.60 22.47 -5.13
C LYS A 126 -22.23 23.34 -6.21
N TRP A 127 -23.52 23.14 -6.48
CA TRP A 127 -24.25 23.83 -7.53
C TRP A 127 -24.28 25.36 -7.34
N GLU A 128 -24.20 26.09 -8.45
CA GLU A 128 -24.49 27.50 -8.53
C GLU A 128 -26.00 27.72 -8.51
N ASP A 129 -26.43 28.72 -7.73
CA ASP A 129 -27.84 29.14 -7.60
C ASP A 129 -28.30 29.74 -8.94
N SER A 130 -28.60 28.88 -9.91
CA SER A 130 -28.87 29.26 -11.29
C SER A 130 -30.31 28.95 -11.67
N THR A 131 -31.00 29.97 -12.20
CA THR A 131 -32.35 29.89 -12.77
C THR A 131 -32.35 29.41 -14.24
N SER A 132 -31.17 29.16 -14.81
CA SER A 132 -30.92 28.85 -16.23
C SER A 132 -31.20 27.40 -16.63
N GLN A 133 -31.46 26.49 -15.67
CA GLN A 133 -31.75 25.08 -15.95
C GLN A 133 -33.01 24.87 -16.83
N SER A 134 -33.91 25.85 -16.86
CA SER A 134 -35.25 25.74 -17.46
C SER A 134 -35.30 25.56 -18.98
N ASN A 135 -34.20 25.78 -19.71
CA ASN A 135 -34.20 25.75 -21.18
C ASN A 135 -33.27 24.71 -21.83
N LEU A 136 -32.57 23.88 -21.04
CA LEU A 136 -31.66 22.88 -21.60
C LEU A 136 -32.39 21.57 -21.86
N VAL A 137 -32.15 20.96 -23.03
CA VAL A 137 -32.62 19.61 -23.34
C VAL A 137 -31.84 18.62 -22.46
N PRO A 138 -32.51 17.71 -21.72
CA PRO A 138 -31.86 16.80 -20.78
C PRO A 138 -30.62 16.06 -21.32
N LEU A 139 -30.66 15.60 -22.57
CA LEU A 139 -29.56 14.85 -23.19
C LEU A 139 -28.34 15.71 -23.56
N ASP A 140 -28.50 17.03 -23.58
CA ASP A 140 -27.46 17.98 -23.96
C ASP A 140 -26.88 18.74 -22.76
N ILE A 141 -27.17 18.29 -21.52
CA ILE A 141 -26.67 18.94 -20.31
C ILE A 141 -25.29 18.39 -19.93
N CYS A 142 -24.32 19.29 -19.93
CA CYS A 142 -22.98 19.12 -19.39
C CYS A 142 -22.82 19.95 -18.13
N VAL A 143 -21.77 19.67 -17.35
CA VAL A 143 -21.52 20.39 -16.10
C VAL A 143 -20.13 20.99 -16.10
N THR A 144 -20.03 22.26 -15.72
CA THR A 144 -18.76 22.98 -15.56
C THR A 144 -18.54 23.43 -14.14
N LEU A 145 -17.34 23.24 -13.63
CA LEU A 145 -16.85 23.84 -12.40
C LEU A 145 -16.28 25.23 -12.70
N HIS A 146 -16.77 26.25 -12.01
CA HIS A 146 -16.28 27.62 -12.10
C HIS A 146 -15.02 27.79 -11.26
N SER A 147 -13.86 28.06 -11.86
CA SER A 147 -12.60 28.16 -11.11
C SER A 147 -12.55 29.34 -10.14
N SER A 148 -13.34 30.39 -10.37
CA SER A 148 -13.40 31.58 -9.50
C SER A 148 -14.24 31.37 -8.24
N THR A 149 -15.36 30.66 -8.34
CA THR A 149 -16.31 30.46 -7.23
C THR A 149 -16.24 29.06 -6.63
N GLY A 150 -15.70 28.11 -7.38
CA GLY A 150 -15.74 26.68 -7.09
C GLY A 150 -17.16 26.10 -7.13
N LYS A 151 -18.14 26.80 -7.71
CA LYS A 151 -19.51 26.31 -7.89
C LYS A 151 -19.67 25.63 -9.27
N TRP A 152 -20.70 24.82 -9.41
CA TRP A 152 -20.98 24.04 -10.62
C TRP A 152 -22.19 24.59 -11.37
N GLU A 153 -22.10 24.68 -12.69
CA GLU A 153 -23.16 25.17 -13.55
C GLU A 153 -23.54 24.12 -14.60
N ASN A 154 -24.83 23.98 -14.86
CA ASN A 154 -25.35 23.20 -15.99
C ASN A 154 -25.25 24.03 -17.28
N VAL A 155 -24.57 23.50 -18.28
CA VAL A 155 -24.35 24.15 -19.58
C VAL A 155 -24.72 23.21 -20.72
N SER A 156 -24.98 23.76 -21.90
CA SER A 156 -25.18 22.95 -23.11
C SER A 156 -23.84 22.35 -23.57
N CYS A 157 -23.83 21.04 -23.85
CA CYS A 157 -22.71 20.35 -24.48
C CYS A 157 -22.51 20.76 -25.96
N LEU A 158 -23.56 21.25 -26.62
CA LEU A 158 -23.61 21.43 -28.08
C LEU A 158 -23.18 22.83 -28.57
N ASN A 159 -23.05 23.81 -27.68
CA ASN A 159 -22.90 25.23 -28.04
C ASN A 159 -21.45 25.64 -28.42
N ASP A 160 -20.61 24.71 -28.89
CA ASP A 160 -19.16 24.92 -29.09
C ASP A 160 -18.45 25.55 -27.88
N VAL A 161 -19.01 25.36 -26.68
CA VAL A 161 -18.44 25.87 -25.44
C VAL A 161 -17.17 25.08 -25.17
N GLU A 162 -16.09 25.81 -24.86
CA GLU A 162 -14.80 25.21 -24.58
C GLU A 162 -14.35 25.55 -23.15
N ASN A 163 -13.99 24.50 -22.40
CA ASN A 163 -13.50 24.61 -21.02
C ASN A 163 -12.20 23.84 -20.84
N GLY A 164 -11.56 24.06 -19.70
CA GLY A 164 -10.39 23.30 -19.26
C GLY A 164 -10.75 21.83 -19.01
N VAL A 165 -9.78 20.96 -19.21
CA VAL A 165 -9.95 19.51 -19.07
C VAL A 165 -9.01 19.01 -18.00
N VAL A 166 -9.55 18.28 -17.04
CA VAL A 166 -8.80 17.56 -16.02
C VAL A 166 -9.19 16.10 -16.11
N CYS A 167 -8.22 15.23 -16.34
CA CYS A 167 -8.41 13.79 -16.28
C CYS A 167 -7.98 13.28 -14.90
N GLU A 168 -8.62 12.25 -14.39
CA GLU A 168 -8.27 11.61 -13.13
C GLU A 168 -8.00 10.10 -13.28
N ALA A 169 -7.19 9.58 -12.37
CA ALA A 169 -6.86 8.17 -12.27
C ALA A 169 -6.64 7.77 -10.80
N SER A 170 -7.02 6.55 -10.42
CA SER A 170 -6.69 6.02 -9.10
C SER A 170 -5.19 5.76 -8.96
N ARG A 171 -4.65 5.98 -7.77
CA ARG A 171 -3.24 5.66 -7.47
C ARG A 171 -3.03 4.15 -7.48
N LYS A 172 -1.98 3.70 -8.18
CA LYS A 172 -1.63 2.27 -8.24
C LYS A 172 -0.67 1.92 -7.11
N PRO A 173 -0.77 0.76 -6.44
CA PRO A 173 0.17 0.38 -5.40
C PRO A 173 1.61 0.48 -5.92
N SER A 174 2.50 1.08 -5.12
CA SER A 174 3.86 1.35 -5.57
C SER A 174 4.57 0.04 -5.89
N ALA A 175 5.02 -0.09 -7.14
CA ALA A 175 5.76 -1.27 -7.59
C ALA A 175 7.05 -1.46 -6.75
N LEU A 176 7.68 -0.36 -6.34
CA LEU A 176 8.87 -0.40 -5.49
C LEU A 176 8.55 -0.98 -4.11
N LEU A 177 7.46 -0.54 -3.48
CA LEU A 177 7.01 -1.12 -2.21
C LEU A 177 6.71 -2.62 -2.35
N SER A 178 6.01 -3.00 -3.42
CA SER A 178 5.74 -4.41 -3.68
C SER A 178 7.04 -5.22 -3.81
N THR A 179 8.03 -4.72 -4.55
CA THR A 179 9.32 -5.41 -4.72
C THR A 179 10.13 -5.48 -3.43
N LEU A 180 10.19 -4.41 -2.63
CA LEU A 180 10.90 -4.40 -1.35
C LEU A 180 10.29 -5.38 -0.35
N VAL A 181 8.96 -5.44 -0.28
CA VAL A 181 8.25 -6.41 0.56
C VAL A 181 8.60 -7.83 0.11
N ILE A 182 8.52 -8.14 -1.19
CA ILE A 182 8.88 -9.48 -1.71
C ILE A 182 10.33 -9.84 -1.38
N LEU A 183 11.29 -8.93 -1.62
CA LEU A 183 12.72 -9.17 -1.35
C LEU A 183 12.98 -9.41 0.13
N SER A 184 12.34 -8.64 1.03
CA SER A 184 12.49 -8.83 2.47
C SER A 184 11.96 -10.20 2.93
N VAL A 185 10.81 -10.63 2.40
CA VAL A 185 10.24 -11.96 2.70
C VAL A 185 11.18 -13.06 2.24
N VAL A 186 11.71 -12.98 1.02
CA VAL A 186 12.66 -13.97 0.48
C VAL A 186 13.94 -14.02 1.31
N ALA A 187 14.47 -12.87 1.72
CA ALA A 187 15.66 -12.81 2.58
C ALA A 187 15.42 -13.44 3.94
N ILE A 188 14.27 -13.17 4.58
CA ILE A 188 13.90 -13.79 5.87
C ILE A 188 13.79 -15.31 5.72
N MET A 189 13.10 -15.80 4.69
CA MET A 189 12.97 -17.24 4.43
C MET A 189 14.34 -17.91 4.19
N GLY A 190 15.24 -17.24 3.46
CA GLY A 190 16.60 -17.71 3.25
C GLY A 190 17.41 -17.78 4.54
N ILE A 191 17.37 -16.73 5.37
CA ILE A 191 18.06 -16.70 6.67
C ILE A 191 17.52 -17.78 7.60
N SER A 192 16.20 -17.96 7.67
CA SER A 192 15.56 -19.01 8.47
C SER A 192 16.02 -20.42 8.04
N ALA A 193 16.11 -20.69 6.74
CA ALA A 193 16.60 -21.97 6.23
C ALA A 193 18.08 -22.22 6.57
N VAL A 194 18.93 -21.19 6.46
CA VAL A 194 20.35 -21.29 6.82
C VAL A 194 20.52 -21.54 8.31
N ILE A 195 19.81 -20.80 9.18
CA ILE A 195 19.84 -21.01 10.62
C ILE A 195 19.41 -22.44 10.96
N TRP A 196 18.32 -22.92 10.36
CA TRP A 196 17.84 -24.30 10.54
C TRP A 196 18.88 -25.35 10.14
N PHE A 197 19.52 -25.18 8.97
CA PHE A 197 20.57 -26.11 8.51
C PHE A 197 21.81 -26.11 9.41
N LEU A 198 22.21 -24.93 9.92
CA LEU A 198 23.33 -24.80 10.87
C LEU A 198 22.99 -25.45 12.22
N GLN A 199 21.75 -25.29 12.70
CA GLN A 199 21.27 -25.95 13.92
C GLN A 199 21.23 -27.47 13.74
N GLN A 200 20.76 -27.98 12.61
CA GLN A 200 20.78 -29.40 12.30
C GLN A 200 22.21 -29.96 12.32
N LYS A 201 23.16 -29.27 11.70
CA LYS A 201 24.57 -29.67 11.71
C LYS A 201 25.16 -29.71 13.13
N HIS A 202 24.81 -28.75 14.00
CA HIS A 202 25.23 -28.77 15.40
C HIS A 202 24.56 -29.91 16.20
N ASN A 203 23.30 -30.23 15.90
CA ASN A 203 22.56 -31.30 16.58
C ASN A 203 23.01 -32.71 16.16
N HIS A 204 23.71 -32.87 15.03
CA HIS A 204 24.38 -34.13 14.65
C HIS A 204 25.64 -34.42 15.49
N GLY A 205 26.10 -33.47 16.32
CA GLY A 205 27.20 -33.65 17.29
C GLY A 205 26.75 -33.96 18.71
N SER A 206 25.45 -34.08 18.97
CA SER A 206 24.92 -34.51 20.26
C SER A 206 24.19 -35.84 20.09
N SER A 207 24.95 -36.94 20.12
CA SER A 207 24.40 -38.21 20.55
C SER A 207 24.00 -38.08 22.02
N ILE A 208 22.80 -37.57 22.31
CA ILE A 208 22.17 -37.78 23.61
C ILE A 208 21.55 -39.18 23.58
N PHE A 209 22.42 -40.19 23.47
CA PHE A 209 22.21 -41.46 24.14
C PHE A 209 22.89 -41.30 25.49
N THR A 210 22.22 -40.65 26.44
CA THR A 210 22.55 -40.90 27.85
C THR A 210 22.15 -42.33 28.12
N ALA A 211 23.15 -43.21 28.20
CA ALA A 211 23.00 -44.57 28.67
C ALA A 211 22.15 -44.56 29.95
N PHE A 212 21.09 -45.37 29.96
CA PHE A 212 20.39 -45.69 31.19
C PHE A 212 21.35 -46.57 32.03
N GLU A 213 22.14 -45.93 32.88
CA GLU A 213 22.96 -46.60 33.90
C GLU A 213 22.00 -47.18 34.95
N TYR A 214 21.77 -48.49 34.88
CA TYR A 214 20.91 -49.23 35.79
C TYR A 214 21.65 -49.43 37.12
N HIS A 215 21.32 -48.63 38.15
CA HIS A 215 21.83 -48.84 39.50
C HIS A 215 20.85 -49.72 40.31
N PRO A 216 21.25 -50.92 40.79
CA PRO A 216 20.43 -51.69 41.72
C PRO A 216 20.53 -51.10 43.13
N PRO A 217 19.46 -51.17 43.95
CA PRO A 217 19.44 -50.50 45.23
C PRO A 217 19.97 -51.39 46.38
N PHE A 218 20.72 -50.72 47.24
CA PHE A 218 21.03 -51.02 48.65
C PHE A 218 21.88 -52.25 49.01
N ARG A 219 23.10 -51.96 49.49
CA ARG A 219 23.84 -52.81 50.43
C ARG A 219 23.22 -52.70 51.83
N VAL A 220 22.90 -53.83 52.43
CA VAL A 220 22.75 -53.99 53.88
C VAL A 220 24.12 -54.36 54.45
N LEU A 221 24.52 -53.67 55.51
CA LEU A 221 25.68 -53.99 56.33
C LEU A 221 25.17 -54.93 57.45
N GLU A 222 25.65 -56.17 57.51
CA GLU A 222 26.17 -56.79 58.74
C GLU A 222 26.67 -58.23 58.49
N THR A 223 27.94 -58.41 58.91
CA THR A 223 28.43 -59.50 59.76
C THR A 223 28.58 -60.92 59.20
N ASP A 224 29.83 -61.39 59.29
CA ASP A 224 30.34 -62.75 59.13
C ASP A 224 29.35 -63.86 59.53
N GLN A 225 29.20 -64.89 58.68
CA GLN A 225 29.64 -66.25 59.03
C GLN A 225 29.58 -67.17 57.81
N SER A 226 30.72 -67.78 57.50
CA SER A 226 30.85 -68.98 56.68
C SER A 226 29.97 -70.12 57.20
N CYS A 227 29.27 -70.82 56.30
CA CYS A 227 29.19 -72.29 56.29
C CYS A 227 28.42 -72.78 55.06
N LEU A 228 29.09 -73.60 54.24
CA LEU A 228 28.45 -74.54 53.33
C LEU A 228 27.84 -75.67 54.16
N VAL A 229 26.55 -75.97 53.98
CA VAL A 229 26.01 -77.30 54.27
C VAL A 229 25.10 -77.72 53.12
N GLU A 230 25.40 -78.92 52.67
CA GLU A 230 24.83 -79.72 51.60
C GLU A 230 23.38 -80.12 51.88
N ALA A 231 22.68 -80.51 50.83
CA ALA A 231 21.26 -80.83 50.82
C ALA A 231 20.88 -82.02 51.71
N GLU A 232 19.71 -81.94 52.33
CA GLU A 232 18.95 -83.11 52.79
C GLU A 232 17.54 -83.04 52.20
N GLU A 233 17.28 -83.88 51.20
CA GLU A 233 15.94 -84.22 50.72
C GLU A 233 15.31 -85.17 51.74
N THR A 234 14.14 -84.80 52.27
CA THR A 234 13.07 -85.76 52.61
C THR A 234 11.79 -85.01 52.90
N ASP A 235 10.75 -85.25 52.09
CA ASP A 235 9.43 -85.53 52.67
C ASP A 235 8.65 -86.41 51.72
N TYR A 236 8.38 -87.64 52.20
CA TYR A 236 7.40 -88.56 51.66
C TYR A 236 6.31 -88.73 52.71
N ALA A 237 5.15 -89.15 52.21
CA ALA A 237 3.99 -89.73 52.91
C ALA A 237 2.94 -88.71 53.38
N ALA A 238 1.65 -88.94 53.19
CA ALA A 238 0.88 -89.99 52.49
C ALA A 238 -0.57 -89.47 52.38
#